data_AF-A0A2V5X6L7-F1
#
_entry.id   AF-A0A2V5X6L7-F1
#
_cell.length_a   1.000
_cell.length_b   1.000
_cell.length_c   1.000
_cell.angle_alpha   90.00
_cell.angle_beta   90.00
_cell.angle_gamma   90.00
#
_symmetry.space_group_name_H-M   'P 1'
#
loop_
_entity.id
_entity.type
_entity.pdbx_description
1 polymer ?
#
loop_
_entity_poly.entity_id
_entity_poly.type
_entity_poly.pdbx_seq_one_letter_code
_entity_poly.pdbx_strand_id
1 'polypeptide(L)'
;MRYFLSGFVLLCLVVVSIAGFRGERSRRPPIELFPDMDRQPKLRPQEHNNFFPDQLSSRLPIEGTVPRSKPLVVDGREIYPFEDNPVNTGHIPGTTNFVERIPLPLTEQLLARGQQRYTINCSPCHGAAGDGKGITSKYGMIAMANFHDARLVKMPDGEIFNTITYGKNLMGAYGANVTVVDRWAIIAYVRALERSRLASLDRH
;
A
#
# COMPACT_ATOMS: atom_id res chain seq x y z
N MET A 1 -34.25 -58.10 18.87
CA MET A 1 -34.52 -57.36 17.60
C MET A 1 -35.40 -56.11 17.80
N ARG A 2 -36.53 -56.17 18.53
CA ARG A 2 -37.44 -55.01 18.71
C ARG A 2 -36.77 -53.75 19.28
N TYR A 3 -35.93 -53.88 20.30
CA TYR A 3 -35.22 -52.74 20.92
C TYR A 3 -33.97 -52.28 20.16
N PHE A 4 -33.43 -53.16 19.31
CA PHE A 4 -32.23 -52.85 18.53
C PHE A 4 -32.55 -51.83 17.43
N LEU A 5 -33.67 -52.02 16.72
CA LEU A 5 -34.08 -51.10 15.66
C LEU A 5 -34.46 -49.71 16.20
N SER A 6 -35.19 -49.65 17.31
CA SER A 6 -35.53 -48.37 17.95
C SER A 6 -34.30 -47.67 18.52
N GLY A 7 -33.36 -48.41 19.14
CA GLY A 7 -32.07 -47.86 19.58
C GLY A 7 -31.23 -47.33 18.43
N PHE A 8 -31.17 -48.04 17.30
CA PHE A 8 -30.43 -47.62 16.11
C PHE A 8 -31.01 -46.36 15.48
N VAL A 9 -32.34 -46.26 15.34
CA VAL A 9 -33.01 -45.06 14.81
C VAL A 9 -32.74 -43.85 15.71
N LEU A 10 -32.80 -44.02 17.03
CA LEU A 10 -32.53 -42.95 17.98
C LEU A 10 -31.06 -42.49 17.90
N LEU A 11 -30.12 -43.42 17.74
CA LEU A 11 -28.71 -43.11 17.50
C LEU A 11 -28.51 -42.30 16.21
N CYS A 12 -29.14 -42.70 15.10
CA CYS A 12 -29.06 -41.96 13.84
C CYS A 12 -29.62 -40.54 13.96
N LEU A 13 -30.74 -40.36 14.66
CA LEU A 13 -31.33 -39.04 14.89
C LEU A 13 -30.42 -38.13 15.73
N VAL A 14 -29.75 -38.68 16.74
CA VAL A 14 -28.77 -37.96 17.56
C VAL A 14 -27.53 -37.58 16.74
N VAL A 15 -27.04 -38.47 15.88
CA VAL A 15 -25.89 -38.17 15.02
C VAL A 15 -26.22 -37.06 14.02
N VAL A 16 -27.39 -37.11 13.37
CA VAL A 16 -27.80 -36.07 12.40
C VAL A 16 -28.05 -34.73 13.10
N SER A 17 -28.62 -34.72 14.32
CA SER A 17 -28.86 -33.46 15.04
C SER A 17 -27.57 -32.77 15.52
N ILE A 18 -26.53 -33.54 15.84
CA ILE A 18 -25.24 -33.01 16.28
C ILE A 18 -24.33 -32.64 15.09
N ALA A 19 -24.24 -33.50 14.08
CA ALA A 19 -23.36 -33.31 12.93
C ALA A 19 -23.96 -32.40 11.84
N GLY A 20 -25.28 -32.18 11.86
CA GLY A 20 -26.01 -31.44 10.83
C GLY A 20 -26.05 -32.19 9.50
N PHE A 21 -26.65 -31.56 8.49
CA PHE A 21 -26.60 -32.07 7.13
C PHE A 21 -25.29 -31.65 6.44
N ARG A 22 -24.70 -32.56 5.68
CA ARG A 22 -23.51 -32.27 4.89
C ARG A 22 -23.78 -31.12 3.92
N GLY A 23 -22.97 -30.06 3.99
CA GLY A 23 -23.06 -28.89 3.10
C GLY A 23 -23.74 -27.66 3.70
N GLU A 24 -24.15 -27.71 4.97
CA GLU A 24 -24.62 -26.52 5.67
C GLU A 24 -23.52 -25.46 5.85
N ARG A 25 -23.90 -24.19 5.69
CA ARG A 25 -22.99 -23.06 5.89
C ARG A 25 -22.96 -22.68 7.38
N SER A 26 -21.80 -22.85 8.00
CA SER A 26 -21.55 -22.37 9.36
C SER A 26 -20.93 -20.97 9.34
N ARG A 27 -21.26 -20.14 10.35
CA ARG A 27 -20.54 -18.89 10.64
C ARG A 27 -19.34 -19.08 11.57
N ARG A 28 -19.23 -20.27 12.19
CA ARG A 28 -18.08 -20.64 13.04
C ARG A 28 -16.96 -21.21 12.18
N PRO A 29 -15.70 -21.12 12.64
CA PRO A 29 -14.60 -21.83 12.00
C PRO A 29 -14.95 -23.31 11.78
N PRO A 30 -14.54 -23.90 10.65
CA PRO A 30 -14.73 -25.34 10.40
C PRO A 30 -14.12 -26.19 11.52
N ILE A 31 -14.69 -27.37 11.74
CA ILE A 31 -14.11 -28.35 12.64
C ILE A 31 -12.86 -28.94 11.96
N GLU A 32 -11.71 -28.79 12.62
CA GLU A 32 -10.44 -29.34 12.16
C GLU A 32 -10.24 -30.74 12.76
N LEU A 33 -10.20 -31.77 11.92
CA LEU A 33 -10.02 -33.17 12.37
C LEU A 33 -8.56 -33.46 12.77
N PHE A 34 -7.58 -32.84 12.10
CA PHE A 34 -6.15 -33.05 12.35
C PHE A 34 -5.38 -31.72 12.32
N PRO A 35 -5.45 -30.90 13.40
CA PRO A 35 -4.87 -29.55 13.41
C PRO A 35 -3.37 -29.50 13.74
N ASP A 36 -2.67 -30.63 13.74
CA ASP A 36 -1.34 -30.82 14.33
C ASP A 36 -0.28 -29.81 13.82
N MET A 37 -0.35 -29.43 12.55
CA MET A 37 0.56 -28.44 11.96
C MET A 37 -0.13 -27.15 11.48
N ASP A 38 -1.40 -26.96 11.80
CA ASP A 38 -2.14 -25.74 11.43
C ASP A 38 -1.72 -24.57 12.32
N ARG A 39 -1.56 -24.85 13.62
CA ARG A 39 -1.07 -23.91 14.64
C ARG A 39 0.29 -24.35 15.14
N GLN A 40 1.33 -23.79 14.52
CA GLN A 40 2.71 -24.15 14.83
C GLN A 40 3.27 -23.25 15.94
N PRO A 41 4.20 -23.74 16.78
CA PRO A 41 4.86 -22.93 17.82
C PRO A 41 5.94 -22.01 17.24
N LYS A 42 5.63 -21.30 16.15
CA LYS A 42 6.50 -20.31 15.51
C LYS A 42 5.66 -19.06 15.22
N LEU A 43 6.26 -17.89 15.42
CA LEU A 43 5.58 -16.63 15.14
C LEU A 43 5.67 -16.28 13.65
N ARG A 44 4.52 -16.03 13.03
CA ARG A 44 4.38 -15.45 11.68
C ARG A 44 4.23 -13.93 11.78
N PRO A 45 4.51 -13.17 10.69
CA PRO A 45 4.21 -11.75 10.66
C PRO A 45 2.72 -11.48 10.95
N GLN A 46 2.45 -10.43 11.73
CA GLN A 46 1.10 -10.02 12.15
C GLN A 46 0.33 -11.08 12.97
N GLU A 47 1.03 -12.06 13.56
CA GLU A 47 0.43 -13.00 14.50
C GLU A 47 0.33 -12.40 15.91
N HIS A 48 -0.69 -12.83 16.66
CA HIS A 48 -0.85 -12.48 18.07
C HIS A 48 0.26 -13.10 18.92
N ASN A 49 0.81 -12.34 19.87
CA ASN A 49 1.87 -12.81 20.75
C ASN A 49 1.74 -12.27 22.17
N ASN A 50 1.35 -13.14 23.12
CA ASN A 50 1.16 -12.78 24.53
C ASN A 50 2.44 -12.40 25.29
N PHE A 51 3.63 -12.58 24.70
CA PHE A 51 4.89 -12.23 25.36
C PHE A 51 5.07 -10.70 25.52
N PHE A 52 4.60 -9.91 24.54
CA PHE A 52 4.74 -8.46 24.57
C PHE A 52 3.44 -7.76 25.03
N PRO A 53 3.52 -6.60 25.72
CA PRO A 53 2.33 -5.90 26.21
C PRO A 53 1.32 -5.46 25.14
N ASP A 54 1.81 -5.16 23.93
CA ASP A 54 1.00 -4.78 22.76
C ASP A 54 0.47 -5.98 21.96
N GLN A 55 0.81 -7.19 22.39
CA GLN A 55 0.35 -8.46 21.82
C GLN A 55 0.73 -8.69 20.34
N LEU A 56 1.73 -7.98 19.82
CA LEU A 56 2.19 -8.09 18.43
C LEU A 56 3.46 -8.93 18.31
N SER A 57 3.43 -9.91 17.40
CA SER A 57 4.64 -10.64 16.97
C SER A 57 5.62 -9.77 16.18
N SER A 58 5.11 -8.87 15.34
CA SER A 58 5.91 -7.97 14.51
C SER A 58 6.38 -6.77 15.32
N ARG A 59 7.66 -6.75 15.68
CA ARG A 59 8.28 -5.66 16.43
C ARG A 59 8.76 -4.55 15.51
N LEU A 60 8.69 -3.31 15.98
CA LEU A 60 9.38 -2.20 15.32
C LEU A 60 10.90 -2.39 15.47
N PRO A 61 11.70 -2.07 14.44
CA PRO A 61 13.14 -2.00 14.58
C PRO A 61 13.53 -0.86 15.54
N ILE A 62 14.72 -0.95 16.13
CA ILE A 62 15.29 0.12 16.95
C ILE A 62 15.56 1.34 16.06
N GLU A 63 15.28 2.54 16.56
CA GLU A 63 15.54 3.78 15.84
C GLU A 63 17.01 3.90 15.41
N GLY A 64 17.24 4.41 14.20
CA GLY A 64 18.59 4.51 13.61
C GLY A 64 19.10 3.22 12.97
N THR A 65 18.36 2.10 13.04
CA THR A 65 18.76 0.86 12.35
C THR A 65 18.69 1.04 10.83
N VAL A 66 19.82 0.81 10.15
CA VAL A 66 19.91 0.83 8.68
C VAL A 66 19.88 -0.60 8.14
N PRO A 67 18.88 -0.98 7.32
CA PRO A 67 18.82 -2.32 6.76
C PRO A 67 19.84 -2.51 5.62
N ARG A 68 20.49 -3.68 5.57
CA ARG A 68 21.28 -4.09 4.40
C ARG A 68 20.32 -4.32 3.23
N SER A 69 20.43 -3.51 2.19
CA SER A 69 19.55 -3.50 1.03
C SER A 69 20.35 -3.49 -0.27
N LYS A 70 19.74 -3.95 -1.36
CA LYS A 70 20.33 -3.83 -2.70
C LYS A 70 20.31 -2.35 -3.11
N PRO A 71 21.40 -1.82 -3.68
CA PRO A 71 21.40 -0.45 -4.17
C PRO A 71 20.49 -0.30 -5.38
N LEU A 72 19.98 0.90 -5.58
CA LEU A 72 19.39 1.32 -6.84
C LEU A 72 20.52 1.69 -7.80
N VAL A 73 20.44 1.22 -9.05
CA VAL A 73 21.41 1.62 -10.08
C VAL A 73 20.79 2.72 -10.92
N VAL A 74 21.36 3.92 -10.84
CA VAL A 74 20.94 5.09 -11.62
C VAL A 74 22.15 5.62 -12.36
N ASP A 75 22.05 5.73 -13.69
CA ASP A 75 23.13 6.19 -14.58
C ASP A 75 24.48 5.47 -14.34
N GLY A 76 24.42 4.16 -14.07
CA GLY A 76 25.61 3.34 -13.83
C GLY A 76 26.24 3.48 -12.44
N ARG A 77 25.60 4.22 -11.51
CA ARG A 77 26.04 4.36 -10.12
C ARG A 77 25.11 3.61 -9.18
N GLU A 78 25.70 2.90 -8.22
CA GLU A 78 24.96 2.29 -7.11
C GLU A 78 24.65 3.35 -6.06
N ILE A 79 23.37 3.48 -5.71
CA ILE A 79 22.86 4.39 -4.68
C ILE A 79 22.18 3.55 -3.62
N TYR A 80 22.73 3.53 -2.42
CA TYR A 80 22.13 2.80 -1.30
C TYR A 80 21.03 3.62 -0.63
N PRO A 81 19.96 3.00 -0.08
CA PRO A 81 18.83 3.72 0.51
C PRO A 81 19.16 4.64 1.71
N PHE A 82 20.31 4.46 2.35
CA PHE A 82 20.77 5.27 3.48
C PHE A 82 21.54 6.52 3.06
N GLU A 83 21.92 6.63 1.78
CA GLU A 83 22.67 7.78 1.28
C GLU A 83 21.80 9.02 1.15
N ASP A 84 22.37 10.17 1.48
CA ASP A 84 21.81 11.49 1.15
C ASP A 84 21.93 11.74 -0.36
N ASN A 85 20.97 11.18 -1.10
CA ASN A 85 20.90 11.25 -2.55
C ASN A 85 19.50 11.71 -2.97
N PRO A 86 19.35 12.55 -4.01
CA PRO A 86 18.06 12.99 -4.52
C PRO A 86 17.06 11.86 -4.76
N VAL A 87 17.53 10.71 -5.21
CA VAL A 87 16.67 9.54 -5.46
C VAL A 87 15.99 9.08 -4.17
N ASN A 88 16.68 9.12 -3.03
CA ASN A 88 16.17 8.64 -1.75
C ASN A 88 15.38 9.71 -0.99
N THR A 89 15.82 10.96 -1.06
CA THR A 89 15.33 12.05 -0.19
C THR A 89 14.42 13.05 -0.92
N GLY A 90 14.56 13.20 -2.24
CA GLY A 90 13.93 14.28 -3.00
C GLY A 90 14.57 15.66 -2.77
N HIS A 91 15.68 15.71 -2.02
CA HIS A 91 16.41 16.94 -1.72
C HIS A 91 17.72 17.03 -2.52
N ILE A 92 18.20 18.25 -2.71
CA ILE A 92 19.58 18.50 -3.16
C ILE A 92 20.51 18.17 -1.97
N PRO A 93 21.51 17.29 -2.14
CA PRO A 93 22.37 16.82 -1.04
C PRO A 93 22.96 17.97 -0.23
N GLY A 94 22.94 17.82 1.09
CA GLY A 94 23.46 18.84 2.03
C GLY A 94 22.65 20.14 2.10
N THR A 95 21.43 20.19 1.54
CA THR A 95 20.57 21.37 1.60
C THR A 95 19.13 21.01 1.99
N THR A 96 18.32 22.02 2.29
CA THR A 96 16.86 21.87 2.49
C THR A 96 16.05 22.03 1.21
N ASN A 97 16.71 22.35 0.08
CA ASN A 97 16.04 22.58 -1.20
C ASN A 97 15.61 21.26 -1.85
N PHE A 98 14.47 21.27 -2.51
CA PHE A 98 13.97 20.12 -3.27
C PHE A 98 14.60 20.05 -4.65
N VAL A 99 14.70 18.84 -5.20
CA VAL A 99 15.04 18.70 -6.62
C VAL A 99 13.88 19.12 -7.51
N GLU A 100 14.19 19.89 -8.55
CA GLU A 100 13.18 20.39 -9.49
C GLU A 100 12.60 19.28 -10.37
N ARG A 101 13.40 18.26 -10.70
CA ARG A 101 13.04 17.20 -11.64
C ARG A 101 13.30 15.81 -11.07
N ILE A 102 12.51 14.85 -11.54
CA ILE A 102 12.70 13.41 -11.26
C ILE A 102 14.14 12.99 -11.60
N PRO A 103 14.89 12.41 -10.64
CA PRO A 103 16.29 11.97 -10.84
C PRO A 103 16.40 10.57 -11.48
N LEU A 104 15.32 10.04 -12.05
CA LEU A 104 15.25 8.73 -12.69
C LEU A 104 14.94 8.87 -14.18
N PRO A 105 15.43 7.95 -15.04
CA PRO A 105 15.12 7.97 -16.46
C PRO A 105 13.62 7.78 -16.70
N LEU A 106 13.01 8.71 -17.44
CA LEU A 106 11.60 8.63 -17.83
C LEU A 106 11.43 7.62 -18.96
N THR A 107 10.98 6.42 -18.61
CA THR A 107 10.65 5.35 -19.56
C THR A 107 9.14 5.09 -19.57
N GLU A 108 8.65 4.48 -20.65
CA GLU A 108 7.25 4.04 -20.73
C GLU A 108 6.90 3.07 -19.59
N GLN A 109 7.82 2.18 -19.25
CA GLN A 109 7.66 1.24 -18.14
C GLN A 109 7.51 1.96 -16.79
N LEU A 110 8.30 3.02 -16.55
CA LEU A 110 8.18 3.83 -15.34
C LEU A 110 6.83 4.55 -15.30
N LEU A 111 6.36 5.11 -16.42
CA LEU A 111 5.07 5.78 -16.50
C LEU A 111 3.90 4.80 -16.29
N ALA A 112 3.93 3.62 -16.91
CA ALA A 112 2.91 2.59 -16.73
C ALA A 112 2.88 2.10 -15.27
N ARG A 113 4.05 1.93 -14.65
CA ARG A 113 4.16 1.64 -13.22
C ARG A 113 3.60 2.76 -12.36
N GLY A 114 3.90 4.00 -12.72
CA GLY A 114 3.38 5.20 -12.08
C GLY A 114 1.86 5.27 -12.09
N GLN A 115 1.25 5.02 -13.26
CA GLN A 115 -0.19 4.92 -13.41
C GLN A 115 -0.78 3.85 -12.49
N GLN A 116 -0.23 2.64 -12.52
CA GLN A 116 -0.70 1.54 -11.67
C GLN A 116 -0.68 1.93 -10.19
N ARG A 117 0.44 2.51 -9.72
CA ARG A 117 0.62 2.88 -8.31
C ARG A 117 -0.23 4.09 -7.91
N TYR A 118 -0.40 5.05 -8.80
CA TYR A 118 -1.30 6.18 -8.61
C TYR A 118 -2.74 5.72 -8.48
N THR A 119 -3.20 4.84 -9.37
CA THR A 119 -4.56 4.29 -9.33
C THR A 119 -4.84 3.58 -8.00
N ILE A 120 -3.89 2.80 -7.48
CA ILE A 120 -4.05 2.08 -6.21
C ILE A 120 -4.05 3.03 -5.02
N ASN A 121 -3.06 3.92 -4.91
CA ASN A 121 -2.79 4.64 -3.67
C ASN A 121 -3.32 6.08 -3.63
N CYS A 122 -3.40 6.75 -4.79
CA CYS A 122 -3.63 8.20 -4.86
C CYS A 122 -5.01 8.55 -5.42
N SER A 123 -5.47 7.82 -6.42
CA SER A 123 -6.74 8.08 -7.12
C SER A 123 -8.00 8.04 -6.23
N PRO A 124 -8.08 7.22 -5.14
CA PRO A 124 -9.24 7.24 -4.28
C PRO A 124 -9.53 8.61 -3.67
N CYS A 125 -8.48 9.40 -3.42
CA CYS A 125 -8.58 10.76 -2.89
C CYS A 125 -8.46 11.82 -3.99
N HIS A 126 -7.44 11.73 -4.84
CA HIS A 126 -7.13 12.78 -5.83
C HIS A 126 -7.88 12.65 -7.17
N GLY A 127 -8.67 11.59 -7.36
CA GLY A 127 -9.40 11.32 -8.59
C GLY A 127 -8.53 10.64 -9.65
N ALA A 128 -9.15 9.92 -10.59
CA ALA A 128 -8.41 9.27 -11.68
C ALA A 128 -7.73 10.27 -12.62
N ALA A 129 -8.33 11.46 -12.77
CA ALA A 129 -7.80 12.56 -13.57
C ALA A 129 -6.90 13.51 -12.77
N GLY A 130 -6.69 13.30 -11.46
CA GLY A 130 -5.91 14.21 -10.62
C GLY A 130 -6.58 15.54 -10.29
N ASP A 131 -7.89 15.64 -10.42
CA ASP A 131 -8.68 16.86 -10.22
C ASP A 131 -9.16 17.08 -8.77
N GLY A 132 -8.70 16.25 -7.83
CA GLY A 132 -9.11 16.30 -6.42
C GLY A 132 -10.51 15.72 -6.17
N LYS A 133 -11.15 15.08 -7.16
CA LYS A 133 -12.52 14.54 -7.06
C LYS A 133 -12.54 13.01 -6.98
N GLY A 134 -11.71 12.46 -6.09
CA GLY A 134 -11.71 11.03 -5.79
C GLY A 134 -13.00 10.55 -5.14
N ILE A 135 -13.18 9.23 -5.04
CA ILE A 135 -14.37 8.62 -4.43
C ILE A 135 -14.59 9.10 -2.98
N THR A 136 -13.53 9.39 -2.24
CA THR A 136 -13.61 9.88 -0.84
C THR A 136 -14.32 11.22 -0.73
N SER A 137 -14.30 12.05 -1.78
CA SER A 137 -15.03 13.33 -1.80
C SER A 137 -16.54 13.14 -1.66
N LYS A 138 -17.08 12.01 -2.13
CA LYS A 138 -18.50 11.66 -1.96
C LYS A 138 -18.86 11.28 -0.52
N TYR A 139 -17.85 11.00 0.31
CA TYR A 139 -18.01 10.63 1.72
C TYR A 139 -17.62 11.77 2.67
N GLY A 140 -17.55 13.01 2.18
CA GLY A 140 -17.33 14.21 3.01
C GLY A 140 -15.86 14.51 3.31
N MET A 141 -14.91 13.77 2.74
CA MET A 141 -13.50 14.19 2.77
C MET A 141 -13.31 15.36 1.80
N ILE A 142 -12.93 16.52 2.33
CA ILE A 142 -12.77 17.77 1.57
C ILE A 142 -11.28 18.17 1.47
N ALA A 143 -11.00 19.15 0.61
CA ALA A 143 -9.69 19.77 0.43
C ALA A 143 -8.57 18.86 -0.14
N MET A 144 -8.93 17.88 -0.97
CA MET A 144 -7.95 17.15 -1.78
C MET A 144 -7.32 18.07 -2.82
N ALA A 145 -6.00 17.99 -2.97
CA ALA A 145 -5.28 18.82 -3.91
C ALA A 145 -5.64 18.45 -5.35
N ASN A 146 -5.95 19.46 -6.17
CA ASN A 146 -6.11 19.34 -7.61
C ASN A 146 -4.74 19.56 -8.27
N PHE A 147 -4.17 18.52 -8.87
CA PHE A 147 -2.82 18.58 -9.46
C PHE A 147 -2.72 19.54 -10.65
N HIS A 148 -3.85 19.94 -11.23
CA HIS A 148 -3.89 20.91 -12.32
C HIS A 148 -3.80 22.37 -11.86
N ASP A 149 -3.81 22.63 -10.55
CA ASP A 149 -3.64 23.98 -10.03
C ASP A 149 -2.24 24.51 -10.34
N ALA A 150 -2.14 25.76 -10.81
CA ALA A 150 -0.87 26.36 -11.25
C ALA A 150 0.25 26.31 -10.20
N ARG A 151 -0.11 26.31 -8.91
CA ARG A 151 0.83 26.16 -7.79
C ARG A 151 1.46 24.76 -7.75
N LEU A 152 0.69 23.71 -8.03
CA LEU A 152 1.17 22.32 -7.99
C LEU A 152 1.93 21.95 -9.27
N VAL A 153 1.47 22.46 -10.42
CA VAL A 153 2.19 22.30 -11.70
C VAL A 153 3.60 22.89 -11.63
N LYS A 154 3.80 23.97 -10.86
CA LYS A 154 5.11 24.62 -10.66
C LYS A 154 5.88 24.12 -9.44
N MET A 155 5.30 23.21 -8.65
CA MET A 155 5.96 22.65 -7.47
C MET A 155 7.17 21.82 -7.89
N PRO A 156 8.31 21.84 -7.18
CA PRO A 156 9.42 20.94 -7.46
C PRO A 156 9.01 19.47 -7.29
N ASP A 157 9.52 18.57 -8.15
CA ASP A 157 9.22 17.14 -8.05
C ASP A 157 9.62 16.55 -6.68
N GLY A 158 10.70 17.03 -6.10
CA GLY A 158 11.16 16.66 -4.76
C GLY A 158 10.17 17.02 -3.64
N GLU A 159 9.41 18.11 -3.76
CA GLU A 159 8.40 18.47 -2.75
C GLU A 159 7.21 17.49 -2.79
N ILE A 160 6.84 17.03 -4.00
CA ILE A 160 5.80 16.00 -4.16
C ILE A 160 6.32 14.68 -3.59
N PHE A 161 7.58 14.31 -3.83
CA PHE A 161 8.21 13.15 -3.23
C PHE A 161 8.18 13.20 -1.70
N ASN A 162 8.54 14.35 -1.11
CA ASN A 162 8.47 14.57 0.32
C ASN A 162 7.04 14.45 0.87
N THR A 163 6.07 15.01 0.15
CA THR A 163 4.64 14.91 0.51
C THR A 163 4.15 13.46 0.51
N ILE A 164 4.55 12.64 -0.46
CA ILE A 164 4.22 11.20 -0.47
C ILE A 164 4.92 10.50 0.71
N THR A 165 6.16 10.86 0.99
CA THR A 165 6.99 10.19 2.00
C THR A 165 6.49 10.44 3.43
N TYR A 166 6.27 11.71 3.78
CA TYR A 166 5.98 12.15 5.15
C TYR A 166 4.54 12.62 5.37
N GLY A 167 3.75 12.73 4.30
CA GLY A 167 2.42 13.33 4.36
C GLY A 167 2.47 14.86 4.33
N LYS A 168 1.30 15.49 4.29
CA LYS A 168 1.14 16.95 4.34
C LYS A 168 -0.27 17.31 4.80
N ASN A 169 -0.40 18.13 5.83
CA ASN A 169 -1.68 18.51 6.43
C ASN A 169 -2.53 17.28 6.79
N LEU A 170 -3.70 17.13 6.16
CA LEU A 170 -4.62 16.01 6.36
C LEU A 170 -4.21 14.73 5.59
N MET A 171 -3.24 14.81 4.69
CA MET A 171 -2.72 13.66 3.96
C MET A 171 -1.69 12.93 4.83
N GLY A 172 -1.97 11.68 5.20
CA GLY A 172 -1.04 10.81 5.91
C GLY A 172 0.18 10.43 5.07
N ALA A 173 1.21 9.91 5.74
CA ALA A 173 2.44 9.44 5.12
C ALA A 173 2.24 8.11 4.37
N TYR A 174 2.76 8.02 3.15
CA TYR A 174 2.75 6.79 2.34
C TYR A 174 4.13 6.13 2.26
N GLY A 175 5.15 6.69 2.91
CA GLY A 175 6.53 6.23 2.79
C GLY A 175 6.74 4.75 3.14
N ALA A 176 6.00 4.23 4.12
CA ALA A 176 6.07 2.82 4.52
C ALA A 176 5.41 1.85 3.50
N ASN A 177 4.45 2.34 2.71
CA ASN A 177 3.64 1.53 1.79
C ASN A 177 4.06 1.67 0.33
N VAL A 178 4.71 2.79 -0.03
CA VAL A 178 5.15 3.11 -1.38
C VAL A 178 6.67 3.20 -1.42
N THR A 179 7.29 2.30 -2.18
CA THR A 179 8.74 2.24 -2.35
C THR A 179 9.27 3.52 -3.02
N VAL A 180 10.54 3.86 -2.77
CA VAL A 180 11.19 5.07 -3.32
C VAL A 180 11.02 5.18 -4.84
N VAL A 181 11.25 4.09 -5.59
CA VAL A 181 11.09 4.08 -7.06
C VAL A 181 9.63 4.28 -7.45
N ASP A 182 8.69 3.67 -6.74
CA ASP A 182 7.26 3.83 -7.02
C ASP A 182 6.79 5.27 -6.73
N ARG A 183 7.39 5.99 -5.77
CA ARG A 183 7.09 7.42 -5.53
C ARG A 183 7.46 8.26 -6.74
N TRP A 184 8.66 8.09 -7.28
CA TRP A 184 9.08 8.78 -8.51
C TRP A 184 8.24 8.39 -9.72
N ALA A 185 7.86 7.12 -9.85
CA ALA A 185 6.96 6.66 -10.90
C ALA A 185 5.58 7.35 -10.80
N ILE A 186 5.01 7.45 -9.60
CA ILE A 186 3.76 8.19 -9.36
C ILE A 186 3.91 9.65 -9.78
N ILE A 187 5.00 10.31 -9.39
CA ILE A 187 5.25 11.71 -9.75
C ILE A 187 5.35 11.87 -11.27
N ALA A 188 6.05 10.96 -11.96
CA ALA A 188 6.12 10.96 -13.42
C ALA A 188 4.72 10.88 -14.06
N TYR A 189 3.85 10.03 -13.52
CA TYR A 189 2.46 9.93 -13.98
C TYR A 189 1.63 11.18 -13.65
N VAL A 190 1.81 11.79 -12.47
CA VAL A 190 1.16 13.07 -12.13
C VAL A 190 1.58 14.16 -13.13
N ARG A 191 2.86 14.25 -13.49
CA ARG A 191 3.33 15.19 -14.53
C ARG A 191 2.74 14.89 -15.90
N ALA A 192 2.50 13.63 -16.24
CA ALA A 192 1.81 13.26 -17.47
C ALA A 192 0.34 13.72 -17.45
N LEU A 193 -0.36 13.56 -16.32
CA LEU A 193 -1.73 14.06 -16.15
C LEU A 193 -1.80 15.59 -16.31
N GLU A 194 -0.91 16.33 -15.66
CA GLU A 194 -0.82 17.80 -15.79
C GLU A 194 -0.63 18.22 -17.25
N ARG A 195 0.29 17.56 -17.98
CA ARG A 195 0.53 17.82 -19.40
C ARG A 195 -0.69 17.51 -20.26
N SER A 196 -1.39 16.40 -20.00
CA SER A 196 -2.59 16.03 -20.76
C SER A 196 -3.72 17.04 -20.59
N ARG A 197 -3.83 17.67 -19.42
CA ARG A 197 -4.89 18.64 -19.13
C ARG A 197 -4.58 20.03 -19.71
N LEU A 198 -3.31 20.42 -19.70
CA LEU A 198 -2.85 21.73 -20.19
C LEU A 198 -2.55 21.76 -21.69
N ALA A 199 -2.62 20.62 -22.38
CA ALA A 199 -2.48 20.56 -23.83
C ALA A 199 -3.67 21.25 -24.53
N SER A 200 -3.38 22.21 -25.40
CA SER A 200 -4.34 22.82 -26.33
C SER A 200 -4.05 22.31 -27.74
N LEU A 201 -5.08 22.08 -28.55
CA LEU A 201 -4.93 21.59 -29.93
C LEU A 201 -4.24 22.62 -30.86
N ASP A 202 -4.28 23.91 -30.52
CA ASP A 202 -3.85 25.01 -31.40
C ASP A 202 -2.35 25.40 -31.29
N ARG A 203 -1.44 24.43 -31.16
CA ARG A 203 0.00 24.71 -31.25
C ARG A 203 0.63 24.10 -32.50
N HIS A 204 0.41 24.78 -33.62
CA HIS A 204 1.25 24.75 -34.82
C HIS A 204 1.73 26.16 -35.12
#